data_AF-A0A0C2X7B5-F1
#
_entry.id   AF-A0A0C2X7B5-F1
#
_cell.length_a   1.000
_cell.length_b   1.000
_cell.length_c   1.000
_cell.angle_alpha   90.00
_cell.angle_beta   90.00
_cell.angle_gamma   90.00
#
_symmetry.space_group_name_H-M   'P 1'
#
loop_
_entity.id
_entity.type
_entity.pdbx_description
1 polymer ?
#
loop_
_entity_poly.entity_id
_entity_poly.type
_entity_poly.pdbx_seq_one_letter_code
_entity_poly.pdbx_strand_id
1 'polypeptide(L)'
;MNELIAFNIRVNTVNTQTFFGSPNLPRITDEPAGSLHKADMDFFAYMEDAMTSEESFVDDFAAFLLKMMGYDEGRRVIHLRKEMGFEMCGQRVDAKTDVCVMERPGSGAKDDPEPQLIAEAIAAFYETNRALRAAGLPPLQSKTFAGITMIGTAPTFYKIPVTKELLISLATTQYPPQVTTVEKLIPPVPSPERLVNDGYEAFAQQAHHIAVF
;
A
#
# COMPACT_ATOMS: atom_id res chain seq x y z
N MET A 1 -18.06 -0.39 1.30
CA MET A 1 -19.03 -0.80 0.27
C MET A 1 -18.26 -0.85 -1.04
N ASN A 2 -18.29 -1.94 -1.81
CA ASN A 2 -17.49 -2.06 -3.03
C ASN A 2 -18.13 -1.23 -4.16
N GLU A 3 -17.54 -0.09 -4.48
CA GLU A 3 -18.04 0.86 -5.48
C GLU A 3 -18.07 0.25 -6.90
N LEU A 4 -17.27 -0.78 -7.18
CA LEU A 4 -17.24 -1.49 -8.47
C LEU A 4 -18.57 -2.19 -8.81
N ILE A 5 -19.36 -2.55 -7.78
CA ILE A 5 -20.68 -3.17 -7.98
C ILE A 5 -21.63 -2.20 -8.70
N ALA A 6 -21.52 -0.89 -8.45
CA ALA A 6 -22.33 0.13 -9.11
C ALA A 6 -22.06 0.21 -10.62
N PHE A 7 -20.92 -0.33 -11.08
CA PHE A 7 -20.47 -0.31 -12.46
C PHE A 7 -20.50 -1.70 -13.12
N ASN A 8 -21.14 -2.69 -12.50
CA ASN A 8 -21.15 -4.08 -12.96
C ASN A 8 -19.73 -4.66 -13.19
N ILE A 9 -18.76 -4.20 -12.40
CA ILE A 9 -17.37 -4.68 -12.45
C ILE A 9 -17.17 -5.69 -11.32
N ARG A 10 -16.57 -6.83 -11.65
CA ARG A 10 -16.23 -7.88 -10.68
C ARG A 10 -14.75 -8.20 -10.76
N VAL A 11 -14.11 -8.35 -9.61
CA VAL A 11 -12.71 -8.79 -9.51
C VAL A 11 -12.71 -10.26 -9.13
N ASN A 12 -12.11 -11.09 -9.99
CA ASN A 12 -11.99 -12.53 -9.78
C ASN A 12 -10.53 -12.88 -9.52
N THR A 13 -10.24 -13.45 -8.35
CA THR A 13 -8.92 -13.99 -8.06
C THR A 13 -8.70 -15.29 -8.84
N VAL A 14 -7.63 -15.36 -9.61
CA VAL A 14 -7.26 -16.51 -10.45
C VAL A 14 -5.87 -17.02 -10.08
N ASN A 15 -5.56 -18.25 -10.48
CA ASN A 15 -4.24 -18.85 -10.25
C ASN A 15 -3.22 -18.42 -11.32
N THR A 16 -1.95 -18.71 -11.07
CA THR A 16 -0.82 -18.39 -11.96
C THR A 16 -1.00 -18.96 -13.38
N GLN A 17 -1.50 -20.19 -13.51
CA GLN A 17 -1.71 -20.85 -14.80
C GLN A 17 -2.74 -20.08 -15.64
N THR A 18 -3.85 -19.67 -15.05
CA THR A 18 -4.90 -18.89 -15.71
C THR A 18 -4.41 -17.48 -16.02
N PHE A 19 -3.62 -16.86 -15.13
CA PHE A 19 -3.17 -15.47 -15.31
C PHE A 19 -2.02 -15.34 -16.32
N PHE A 20 -0.94 -16.13 -16.18
CA PHE A 20 0.27 -16.02 -16.99
C PHE A 20 0.40 -17.07 -18.10
N GLY A 21 -0.52 -18.05 -18.17
CA GLY A 21 -0.40 -19.18 -19.11
C GLY A 21 0.69 -20.20 -18.73
N SER A 22 1.35 -20.02 -17.59
CA SER A 22 2.41 -20.88 -17.05
C SER A 22 2.17 -21.15 -15.57
N PRO A 23 2.43 -22.37 -15.06
CA PRO A 23 2.24 -22.68 -13.66
C PRO A 23 3.38 -22.14 -12.78
N ASN A 24 4.52 -21.78 -13.38
CA ASN A 24 5.76 -21.46 -12.66
C ASN A 24 6.04 -19.96 -12.69
N LEU A 25 6.07 -19.35 -11.51
CA LEU A 25 6.68 -18.04 -11.28
C LEU A 25 8.15 -18.21 -10.92
N PRO A 26 9.05 -17.27 -11.28
CA PRO A 26 10.40 -17.27 -10.76
C PRO A 26 10.37 -17.26 -9.23
N ARG A 27 11.01 -18.26 -8.61
CA ARG A 27 11.16 -18.33 -7.16
C ARG A 27 12.10 -17.22 -6.70
N ILE A 28 11.63 -16.37 -5.81
CA ILE A 28 12.49 -15.51 -5.00
C ILE A 28 13.02 -16.43 -3.89
N THR A 29 14.30 -16.77 -3.96
CA THR A 29 15.00 -17.57 -2.93
C THR A 29 15.57 -16.63 -1.87
N ASP A 30 15.27 -16.94 -0.60
CA ASP A 30 15.83 -16.28 0.59
C ASP A 30 17.30 -16.66 0.83
N GLU A 31 18.09 -15.77 1.47
CA GLU A 31 19.14 -16.01 2.50
C GLU A 31 20.05 -14.76 2.72
N PRO A 32 20.84 -14.61 3.82
CA PRO A 32 21.00 -15.47 5.01
C PRO A 32 20.87 -14.72 6.38
N ALA A 33 20.91 -15.50 7.47
CA ALA A 33 20.88 -15.06 8.86
C ALA A 33 22.21 -14.46 9.37
N GLY A 34 22.14 -13.63 10.40
CA GLY A 34 23.30 -13.14 11.16
C GLY A 34 22.92 -12.62 12.55
N SER A 35 23.70 -13.03 13.57
CA SER A 35 23.52 -12.75 15.01
C SER A 35 23.83 -11.32 15.44
N LEU A 36 23.34 -10.86 16.61
CA LEU A 36 24.17 -10.22 17.67
C LEU A 36 23.37 -9.78 18.93
N HIS A 37 23.91 -10.10 20.12
CA HIS A 37 23.56 -9.52 21.43
C HIS A 37 24.21 -8.14 21.62
N LYS A 38 23.64 -7.10 21.00
CA LYS A 38 24.01 -5.69 21.25
C LYS A 38 22.96 -4.95 22.08
N ALA A 39 21.69 -5.31 21.90
CA ALA A 39 20.55 -4.66 22.56
C ALA A 39 20.60 -4.76 24.10
N ASP A 40 21.11 -5.87 24.65
CA ASP A 40 21.20 -6.04 26.10
C ASP A 40 22.29 -5.16 26.74
N MET A 41 23.38 -4.88 26.03
CA MET A 41 24.40 -3.94 26.49
C MET A 41 23.90 -2.50 26.44
N ASP A 42 23.20 -2.13 25.37
CA ASP A 42 22.63 -0.80 25.21
C ASP A 42 21.53 -0.53 26.27
N PHE A 43 20.77 -1.55 26.69
CA PHE A 43 19.78 -1.45 27.78
C PHE A 43 20.39 -0.98 29.09
N PHE A 44 21.47 -1.63 29.55
CA PHE A 44 22.10 -1.25 30.81
C PHE A 44 22.75 0.13 30.74
N ALA A 45 23.30 0.52 29.59
CA ALA A 45 23.87 1.86 29.39
C ALA A 45 22.79 2.96 29.48
N TYR A 46 21.69 2.84 28.72
CA TYR A 46 20.60 3.82 28.80
C TYR A 46 19.93 3.87 30.18
N MET A 47 19.85 2.74 30.88
CA MET A 47 19.31 2.68 32.25
C MET A 47 20.25 3.40 33.25
N GLU A 48 21.56 3.21 33.15
CA GLU A 48 22.55 3.88 33.99
C GLU A 48 22.55 5.40 33.77
N ASP A 49 22.47 5.84 32.51
CA ASP A 49 22.36 7.27 32.16
C ASP A 49 21.05 7.88 32.71
N ALA A 50 19.91 7.20 32.59
CA ALA A 50 18.63 7.66 33.14
C ALA A 50 18.63 7.81 34.68
N MET A 51 19.48 7.04 35.39
CA MET A 51 19.62 7.16 36.85
C MET A 51 20.34 8.44 37.30
N THR A 52 20.99 9.18 36.39
CA THR A 52 21.63 10.47 36.70
C THR A 52 20.65 11.63 36.86
N SER A 53 19.35 11.38 36.69
CA SER A 53 18.22 12.34 36.85
C SER A 53 18.18 13.48 35.82
N GLU A 54 18.87 13.35 34.69
CA GLU A 54 18.70 14.25 33.54
C GLU A 54 17.46 13.82 32.73
N GLU A 55 16.53 14.76 32.49
CA GLU A 55 15.25 14.49 31.82
C GLU A 55 15.42 13.93 30.39
N SER A 56 16.42 14.40 29.66
CA SER A 56 16.79 13.91 28.33
C SER A 56 17.17 12.42 28.31
N PHE A 57 17.92 11.95 29.32
CA PHE A 57 18.31 10.55 29.44
C PHE A 57 17.14 9.65 29.82
N VAL A 58 16.20 10.17 30.61
CA VAL A 58 14.94 9.47 30.90
C VAL A 58 14.12 9.28 29.63
N ASP A 59 14.04 10.30 28.77
CA ASP A 59 13.34 10.22 27.48
C ASP A 59 13.99 9.22 26.51
N ASP A 60 15.33 9.24 26.42
CA ASP A 60 16.11 8.33 25.56
C ASP A 60 15.95 6.87 26.00
N PHE A 61 16.02 6.61 27.32
CA PHE A 61 15.77 5.29 27.87
C PHE A 61 14.33 4.82 27.62
N ALA A 62 13.33 5.69 27.79
CA ALA A 62 11.94 5.37 27.51
C ALA A 62 11.70 5.03 26.02
N ALA A 63 12.29 5.79 25.10
CA ALA A 63 12.22 5.50 23.68
C ALA A 63 12.94 4.19 23.31
N PHE A 64 14.10 3.92 23.91
CA PHE A 64 14.83 2.67 23.73
C PHE A 64 14.02 1.46 24.24
N LEU A 65 13.41 1.57 25.42
CA LEU A 65 12.58 0.51 25.99
C LEU A 65 11.36 0.19 25.12
N LEU A 66 10.67 1.23 24.62
CA LEU A 66 9.54 1.06 23.70
C LEU A 66 9.96 0.33 22.41
N LYS A 67 11.14 0.65 21.87
CA LYS A 67 11.70 -0.01 20.70
C LYS A 67 12.08 -1.47 20.97
N MET A 68 12.71 -1.74 22.11
CA MET A 68 13.03 -3.10 22.56
C MET A 68 11.79 -3.97 22.76
N MET A 69 10.68 -3.38 23.20
CA MET A 69 9.39 -4.04 23.38
C MET A 69 8.55 -4.13 22.08
N GLY A 70 9.07 -3.69 20.93
CA GLY A 70 8.37 -3.75 19.65
C GLY A 70 7.23 -2.74 19.47
N TYR A 71 7.21 -1.64 20.22
CA TYR A 71 6.18 -0.61 20.07
C TYR A 71 6.34 0.24 18.79
N ASP A 72 7.49 0.16 18.12
CA ASP A 72 7.74 0.70 16.78
C ASP A 72 7.58 -0.36 15.67
N GLU A 73 7.06 -1.55 15.97
CA GLU A 73 6.74 -2.54 14.94
C GLU A 73 5.57 -2.06 14.04
N GLY A 74 5.63 -2.44 12.76
CA GLY A 74 4.65 -2.10 11.74
C GLY A 74 4.75 -0.64 11.31
N ARG A 75 3.63 0.10 11.39
CA ARG A 75 3.58 1.52 11.00
C ARG A 75 3.87 2.49 12.13
N ARG A 76 4.15 1.99 13.34
CA ARG A 76 4.35 2.83 14.53
C ARG A 76 5.77 3.40 14.55
N VAL A 77 5.90 4.63 15.01
CA VAL A 77 7.18 5.32 15.21
C VAL A 77 7.17 5.95 16.58
N ILE A 78 8.26 5.77 17.29
CA ILE A 78 8.54 6.46 18.53
C ILE A 78 9.15 7.83 18.17
N HIS A 79 8.51 8.90 18.61
CA HIS A 79 9.02 10.25 18.48
C HIS A 79 9.32 10.83 19.86
N LEU A 80 10.47 11.50 19.97
CA LEU A 80 10.82 12.34 21.10
C LEU A 80 10.37 13.77 20.84
N ARG A 81 9.89 14.46 21.89
CA ARG A 81 9.68 15.92 21.90
C ARG A 81 8.78 16.43 20.77
N LYS A 82 7.80 15.62 20.35
CA LYS A 82 6.86 15.95 19.26
C LYS A 82 5.88 17.02 19.72
N GLU A 83 5.79 18.12 18.96
CA GLU A 83 4.73 19.10 19.09
C GLU A 83 3.45 18.64 18.38
N MET A 84 2.32 18.74 19.06
CA MET A 84 0.99 18.35 18.62
C MET A 84 0.00 19.47 18.90
N GLY A 85 -0.66 19.96 17.86
CA GLY A 85 -1.72 20.95 17.99
C GLY A 85 -3.08 20.30 18.21
N PHE A 86 -3.86 20.80 19.17
CA PHE A 86 -5.25 20.42 19.39
C PHE A 86 -6.11 21.64 19.70
N GLU A 87 -7.42 21.52 19.56
CA GLU A 87 -8.36 22.59 19.90
C GLU A 87 -8.79 22.45 21.36
N MET A 88 -8.65 23.52 22.14
CA MET A 88 -9.09 23.61 23.52
C MET A 88 -9.85 24.92 23.71
N CYS A 89 -11.11 24.85 24.15
CA CYS A 89 -11.97 26.02 24.37
C CYS A 89 -12.11 26.94 23.13
N GLY A 90 -12.14 26.37 21.91
CA GLY A 90 -12.22 27.14 20.67
C GLY A 90 -10.91 27.80 20.23
N GLN A 91 -9.80 27.52 20.91
CA GLN A 91 -8.47 28.01 20.58
C GLN A 91 -7.55 26.85 20.23
N ARG A 92 -6.67 27.05 19.23
CA ARG A 92 -5.64 26.08 18.90
C ARG A 92 -4.49 26.21 19.89
N VAL A 93 -4.13 25.10 20.53
CA VAL A 93 -3.06 24.99 21.53
C VAL A 93 -2.08 23.92 21.07
N ASP A 94 -0.78 24.19 21.21
CA ASP A 94 0.26 23.21 20.94
C ASP A 94 0.76 22.60 22.26
N ALA A 95 0.87 21.27 22.30
CA ALA A 95 1.46 20.51 23.38
C ALA A 95 2.70 19.77 22.90
N LYS A 96 3.74 19.70 23.73
CA LYS A 96 4.98 18.99 23.44
C LYS A 96 5.06 17.75 24.32
N THR A 97 5.05 16.57 23.71
CA THR A 97 5.14 15.29 24.43
C THR A 97 6.59 14.87 24.56
N ASP A 98 6.98 14.31 25.70
CA ASP A 98 8.37 13.86 25.93
C ASP A 98 8.71 12.65 25.06
N VAL A 99 7.87 11.61 25.10
CA VAL A 99 7.91 10.44 24.22
C VAL A 99 6.49 10.08 23.77
N CYS A 100 6.30 9.79 22.49
CA CYS A 100 5.03 9.30 21.98
C CYS A 100 5.23 8.21 20.93
N VAL A 101 4.35 7.21 20.94
CA VAL A 101 4.20 6.26 19.85
C VAL A 101 3.10 6.79 18.94
N MET A 102 3.46 7.12 17.71
CA MET A 102 2.50 7.52 16.69
C MET A 102 2.51 6.50 15.58
N GLU A 103 1.33 6.18 15.04
CA GLU A 103 1.30 5.59 13.72
C GLU A 103 1.83 6.62 12.73
N ARG A 104 2.80 6.26 11.88
CA ARG A 104 3.12 7.04 10.70
C ARG A 104 1.80 7.29 10.00
N PRO A 105 1.50 8.55 9.63
CA PRO A 105 0.34 8.81 8.80
C PRO A 105 0.52 7.93 7.60
N GLY A 106 -0.33 6.92 7.52
CA GLY A 106 -0.34 6.11 6.35
C GLY A 106 -0.71 7.01 5.19
N SER A 107 -0.23 6.69 3.99
CA SER A 107 -1.22 6.52 2.94
C SER A 107 -2.33 5.65 3.59
N GLY A 108 -3.46 6.28 3.89
CA GLY A 108 -4.37 5.85 4.95
C GLY A 108 -4.80 4.39 4.79
N ALA A 109 -5.11 3.73 5.90
CA ALA A 109 -5.98 2.58 5.80
C ALA A 109 -7.37 3.08 5.35
N LYS A 110 -7.71 2.98 4.05
CA LYS A 110 -9.04 2.60 3.57
C LYS A 110 -9.30 2.55 2.05
N ASP A 111 -8.38 2.93 1.18
CA ASP A 111 -8.65 2.72 -0.25
C ASP A 111 -8.11 1.36 -0.66
N ASP A 112 -9.04 0.42 -0.84
CA ASP A 112 -8.83 -0.69 -1.75
C ASP A 112 -8.17 -0.11 -3.01
N PRO A 113 -6.93 -0.50 -3.40
CA PRO A 113 -6.28 0.11 -4.56
C PRO A 113 -6.93 -0.37 -5.87
N GLU A 114 -7.83 -1.35 -5.81
CA GLU A 114 -8.51 -1.94 -6.97
C GLU A 114 -9.39 -0.92 -7.71
N PRO A 115 -10.30 -0.15 -7.07
CA PRO A 115 -11.15 0.79 -7.78
C PRO A 115 -10.34 1.91 -8.43
N GLN A 116 -9.28 2.40 -7.77
CA GLN A 116 -8.41 3.41 -8.35
C GLN A 116 -7.66 2.87 -9.57
N LEU A 117 -7.04 1.70 -9.48
CA LEU A 117 -6.32 1.08 -10.60
C LEU A 117 -7.26 0.81 -11.79
N ILE A 118 -8.48 0.36 -11.53
CA ILE A 118 -9.50 0.13 -12.57
C ILE A 118 -9.94 1.46 -13.20
N ALA A 119 -10.13 2.50 -12.41
CA ALA A 119 -10.45 3.84 -12.91
C ALA A 119 -9.33 4.40 -13.81
N GLU A 120 -8.06 4.20 -13.42
CA GLU A 120 -6.90 4.60 -14.23
C GLU A 120 -6.86 3.87 -15.57
N ALA A 121 -7.16 2.56 -15.60
CA ALA A 121 -7.26 1.80 -16.85
C ALA A 121 -8.40 2.29 -17.77
N ILE A 122 -9.56 2.63 -17.18
CA ILE A 122 -10.70 3.21 -17.91
C ILE A 122 -10.32 4.58 -18.49
N ALA A 123 -9.68 5.44 -17.70
CA ALA A 123 -9.19 6.74 -18.14
C ALA A 123 -8.17 6.59 -19.28
N ALA A 124 -7.21 5.67 -19.15
CA ALA A 124 -6.22 5.40 -20.20
C ALA A 124 -6.86 4.94 -21.52
N PHE A 125 -7.90 4.10 -21.46
CA PHE A 125 -8.66 3.71 -22.64
C PHE A 125 -9.39 4.89 -23.29
N TYR A 126 -9.99 5.77 -22.48
CA TYR A 126 -10.64 6.99 -22.96
C TYR A 126 -9.63 7.94 -23.65
N GLU A 127 -8.49 8.20 -23.01
CA GLU A 127 -7.42 9.06 -23.51
C GLU A 127 -6.83 8.51 -24.82
N THR A 128 -6.57 7.20 -24.88
CA THR A 128 -6.10 6.52 -26.10
C THR A 128 -7.08 6.73 -27.25
N ASN A 129 -8.38 6.52 -27.00
CA ASN A 129 -9.40 6.72 -28.02
C ASN A 129 -9.60 8.19 -28.41
N ARG A 130 -9.38 9.14 -27.49
CA ARG A 130 -9.36 10.57 -27.82
C ARG A 130 -8.19 10.91 -28.75
N ALA A 131 -6.99 10.39 -28.46
CA ALA A 131 -5.82 10.60 -29.29
C ALA A 131 -5.98 9.99 -30.69
N LEU A 132 -6.52 8.77 -30.80
CA LEU A 132 -6.83 8.14 -32.10
C LEU A 132 -7.79 8.99 -32.94
N ARG A 133 -8.86 9.52 -32.34
CA ARG A 133 -9.80 10.41 -33.03
C ARG A 133 -9.12 11.70 -33.52
N ALA A 134 -8.28 12.31 -32.69
CA ALA A 134 -7.52 13.50 -33.08
C ALA A 134 -6.56 13.24 -34.25
N ALA A 135 -6.05 12.01 -34.35
CA ALA A 135 -5.21 11.55 -35.46
C ALA A 135 -6.00 11.05 -36.70
N GLY A 136 -7.34 11.10 -36.69
CA GLY A 136 -8.17 10.58 -37.78
C GLY A 136 -8.21 9.05 -37.88
N LEU A 137 -7.77 8.34 -36.85
CA LEU A 137 -7.75 6.88 -36.78
C LEU A 137 -9.04 6.33 -36.14
N PRO A 138 -9.46 5.10 -36.49
CA PRO A 138 -10.62 4.47 -35.87
C PRO A 138 -10.36 4.19 -34.37
N PRO A 139 -11.32 4.49 -33.48
CA PRO A 139 -11.18 4.20 -32.05
C PRO A 139 -11.26 2.70 -31.76
N LEU A 140 -10.51 2.26 -30.75
CA LEU A 140 -10.56 0.91 -30.21
C LEU A 140 -11.95 0.61 -29.63
N GLN A 141 -12.47 -0.58 -29.92
CA GLN A 141 -13.71 -1.08 -29.30
C GLN A 141 -13.43 -1.69 -27.91
N SER A 142 -12.25 -2.27 -27.70
CA SER A 142 -11.82 -2.84 -26.42
C SER A 142 -10.30 -2.88 -26.30
N LYS A 143 -9.77 -2.82 -25.08
CA LYS A 143 -8.37 -3.11 -24.76
C LYS A 143 -8.28 -3.69 -23.35
N THR A 144 -7.42 -4.69 -23.15
CA THR A 144 -7.07 -5.20 -21.82
C THR A 144 -5.80 -4.53 -21.33
N PHE A 145 -5.84 -3.93 -20.15
CA PHE A 145 -4.70 -3.29 -19.51
C PHE A 145 -4.10 -4.21 -18.45
N ALA A 146 -2.77 -4.22 -18.35
CA ALA A 146 -2.07 -4.83 -17.23
C ALA A 146 -1.91 -3.79 -16.11
N GLY A 147 -2.27 -4.17 -14.89
CA GLY A 147 -2.14 -3.32 -13.71
C GLY A 147 -1.37 -4.02 -12.61
N ILE A 148 -0.64 -3.26 -11.81
CA ILE A 148 0.09 -3.76 -10.64
C ILE A 148 -0.21 -2.85 -9.45
N THR A 149 -0.56 -3.44 -8.32
CA THR A 149 -0.58 -2.76 -7.01
C THR A 149 0.48 -3.35 -6.12
N MET A 150 1.16 -2.52 -5.33
CA MET A 150 2.21 -2.95 -4.40
C MET A 150 1.75 -2.73 -2.95
N ILE A 151 1.88 -3.77 -2.11
CA ILE A 151 1.84 -3.64 -0.65
C ILE A 151 3.26 -3.97 -0.15
N GLY A 152 3.99 -2.95 0.28
CA GLY A 152 5.45 -3.07 0.42
C GLY A 152 6.08 -3.49 -0.91
N THR A 153 6.84 -4.59 -0.91
CA THR A 153 7.49 -5.17 -2.09
C THR A 153 6.68 -6.28 -2.76
N ALA A 154 5.49 -6.60 -2.25
CA ALA A 154 4.66 -7.65 -2.82
C ALA A 154 3.73 -7.12 -3.92
N PRO A 155 3.89 -7.60 -5.16
CA PRO A 155 3.00 -7.21 -6.25
C PRO A 155 1.70 -8.00 -6.20
N THR A 156 0.59 -7.34 -6.53
CA THR A 156 -0.64 -7.97 -6.99
C THR A 156 -0.88 -7.57 -8.43
N PHE A 157 -1.14 -8.54 -9.30
CA PHE A 157 -1.27 -8.33 -10.74
C PHE A 157 -2.75 -8.34 -11.16
N TYR A 158 -3.08 -7.50 -12.14
CA TYR A 158 -4.43 -7.36 -12.68
C TYR A 158 -4.44 -7.43 -14.20
N LYS A 159 -5.48 -8.06 -14.77
CA LYS A 159 -5.89 -7.84 -16.16
C LYS A 159 -7.24 -7.16 -16.17
N ILE A 160 -7.28 -5.96 -16.74
CA ILE A 160 -8.43 -5.07 -16.68
C ILE A 160 -8.97 -4.90 -18.11
N PRO A 161 -9.96 -5.70 -18.53
CA PRO A 161 -10.60 -5.50 -19.82
C PRO A 161 -11.48 -4.24 -19.78
N VAL A 162 -11.20 -3.28 -20.67
CA VAL A 162 -12.01 -2.07 -20.83
C VAL A 162 -12.63 -2.08 -22.22
N THR A 163 -13.94 -1.82 -22.30
CA THR A 163 -14.68 -1.74 -23.56
C THR A 163 -15.27 -0.35 -23.78
N LYS A 164 -15.63 -0.06 -25.03
CA LYS A 164 -16.34 1.15 -25.40
C LYS A 164 -17.72 1.21 -24.75
N GLU A 165 -18.42 0.09 -24.65
CA GLU A 165 -19.75 0.00 -24.02
C GLU A 165 -19.71 0.36 -22.54
N LEU A 166 -18.64 -0.05 -21.83
CA LEU A 166 -18.40 0.35 -20.44
C LEU A 166 -18.23 1.87 -20.34
N LEU A 167 -17.39 2.48 -21.20
CA LEU A 167 -17.23 3.94 -21.23
C LEU A 167 -18.53 4.68 -21.53
N ILE A 168 -19.33 4.19 -22.47
CA ILE A 168 -20.63 4.81 -22.82
C ILE A 168 -21.54 4.79 -21.59
N SER A 169 -21.66 3.63 -20.93
CA SER A 169 -22.51 3.47 -19.75
C SER A 169 -22.10 4.41 -18.62
N LEU A 170 -20.79 4.56 -18.39
CA LEU A 170 -20.25 5.52 -17.41
C LEU A 170 -20.59 6.97 -17.79
N ALA A 171 -20.40 7.34 -19.05
CA ALA A 171 -20.65 8.69 -19.54
C ALA A 171 -22.14 9.07 -19.52
N THR A 172 -23.05 8.11 -19.74
CA THR A 172 -24.50 8.32 -19.72
C THR A 172 -25.12 8.09 -18.34
N THR A 173 -24.30 7.79 -17.32
CA THR A 173 -24.76 7.44 -15.96
C THR A 173 -25.75 6.26 -15.98
N GLN A 174 -25.53 5.30 -16.88
CA GLN A 174 -26.31 4.07 -17.00
C GLN A 174 -25.57 2.89 -16.36
N TYR A 175 -26.32 1.97 -15.77
CA TYR A 175 -25.76 0.72 -15.29
C TYR A 175 -25.29 -0.14 -16.47
N PRO A 176 -24.02 -0.57 -16.52
CA PRO A 176 -23.51 -1.33 -17.66
C PRO A 176 -24.23 -2.69 -17.82
N PRO A 177 -24.74 -3.03 -19.01
CA PRO A 177 -25.52 -4.26 -19.20
C PRO A 177 -24.65 -5.52 -19.22
N GLN A 178 -23.38 -5.39 -19.60
CA GLN A 178 -22.40 -6.47 -19.62
C GLN A 178 -21.50 -6.38 -18.39
N VAL A 179 -21.27 -7.51 -17.73
CA VAL A 179 -20.34 -7.57 -16.59
C VAL A 179 -18.90 -7.47 -17.10
N THR A 180 -18.12 -6.59 -16.49
CA THR A 180 -16.68 -6.54 -16.72
C THR A 180 -15.98 -7.36 -15.65
N THR A 181 -15.27 -8.41 -16.06
CA THR A 181 -14.52 -9.27 -15.14
C THR A 181 -13.03 -8.92 -15.20
N VAL A 182 -12.52 -8.40 -14.10
CA VAL A 182 -11.09 -8.12 -13.88
C VAL A 182 -10.46 -9.38 -13.28
N GLU A 183 -9.38 -9.86 -13.89
CA GLU A 183 -8.60 -10.96 -13.31
C GLU A 183 -7.59 -10.39 -12.32
N LYS A 184 -7.51 -10.96 -11.12
CA LYS A 184 -6.54 -10.62 -10.08
C LYS A 184 -5.67 -11.83 -9.76
N LEU A 185 -4.36 -11.65 -9.70
CA LEU A 185 -3.42 -12.66 -9.21
C LEU A 185 -2.65 -12.09 -8.02
N ILE A 186 -2.78 -12.77 -6.89
CA ILE A 186 -1.92 -12.58 -5.73
C ILE A 186 -0.84 -13.67 -5.82
N PRO A 187 0.44 -13.33 -6.01
CA PRO A 187 1.51 -14.32 -6.04
C PRO A 187 1.56 -15.11 -4.72
N PRO A 188 1.82 -16.42 -4.80
CA PRO A 188 2.01 -17.22 -3.59
C PRO A 188 3.24 -16.74 -2.85
N VAL A 189 3.02 -16.23 -1.64
CA VAL A 189 4.06 -15.79 -0.72
C VAL A 189 4.30 -16.88 0.33
N PRO A 190 5.55 -17.27 0.63
CA PRO A 190 5.87 -18.27 1.65
C PRO A 190 5.22 -18.03 3.03
N SER A 191 4.86 -16.78 3.36
CA SER A 191 4.25 -16.42 4.64
C SER A 191 3.21 -15.30 4.45
N PRO A 192 1.91 -15.62 4.30
CA PRO A 192 0.85 -14.64 4.10
C PRO A 192 0.73 -13.61 5.23
N GLU A 193 1.04 -14.01 6.46
CA GLU A 193 0.99 -13.15 7.65
C GLU A 193 2.08 -12.08 7.66
N ARG A 194 3.24 -12.35 7.03
CA ARG A 194 4.33 -11.37 6.84
C ARG A 194 4.05 -10.38 5.71
N LEU A 195 3.08 -10.66 4.83
CA LEU A 195 2.68 -9.76 3.76
C LEU A 195 1.95 -8.52 4.29
N VAL A 196 1.13 -8.73 5.33
CA VAL A 196 0.32 -7.69 5.98
C VAL A 196 1.18 -6.84 6.91
N ASN A 197 2.25 -7.42 7.49
CA ASN A 197 3.09 -6.78 8.50
C ASN A 197 4.44 -6.25 7.99
N ASP A 198 5.12 -6.97 7.09
CA ASP A 198 6.56 -6.76 6.82
C ASP A 198 6.88 -6.39 5.36
N GLY A 199 5.95 -6.58 4.41
CA GLY A 199 6.13 -6.24 2.98
C GLY A 199 7.56 -6.45 2.46
N TYR A 200 8.02 -7.70 2.38
CA TYR A 200 9.44 -8.15 2.24
C TYR A 200 10.48 -7.03 2.27
N GLU A 201 11.23 -6.92 3.37
CA GLU A 201 12.42 -6.08 3.46
C GLU A 201 13.45 -6.45 2.37
N ALA A 202 13.43 -5.71 1.27
CA ALA A 202 14.59 -5.21 0.54
C ALA A 202 14.08 -4.26 -0.56
N PHE A 203 14.58 -3.02 -0.52
CA PHE A 203 14.31 -1.90 -1.45
C PHE A 203 13.04 -1.07 -1.21
N ALA A 204 13.26 0.05 -0.53
CA ALA A 204 12.58 1.35 -0.63
C ALA A 204 11.05 1.40 -0.84
N GLN A 205 10.39 1.90 0.20
CA GLN A 205 8.97 2.20 0.34
C GLN A 205 8.44 3.22 -0.68
N GLN A 206 7.47 2.82 -1.49
CA GLN A 206 6.33 3.62 -1.95
C GLN A 206 5.28 2.67 -2.56
N ALA A 207 3.99 2.89 -2.28
CA ALA A 207 2.92 2.27 -3.07
C ALA A 207 2.98 2.89 -4.47
N HIS A 208 3.76 2.25 -5.35
CA HIS A 208 3.82 2.64 -6.75
C HIS A 208 2.69 1.94 -7.49
N HIS A 209 1.75 2.72 -8.00
CA HIS A 209 0.85 2.28 -9.07
C HIS A 209 1.63 2.37 -10.37
N ILE A 210 1.89 1.23 -10.99
CA ILE A 210 2.48 1.18 -12.33
C ILE A 210 1.41 0.62 -13.26
N ALA A 211 0.77 1.50 -14.01
CA ALA A 211 0.04 1.12 -15.21
C ALA A 211 1.07 0.86 -16.31
N VAL A 212 1.22 -0.40 -16.74
CA VAL A 212 2.03 -0.74 -17.91
C VAL A 212 1.11 -0.65 -19.13
N PHE A 213 1.24 0.42 -19.92
CA PHE A 213 0.37 0.76 -21.05
C PHE A 213 0.68 0.01 -22.35
#